data_AF-A0A972WIM9-F1
#
_entry.id   AF-A0A972WIM9-F1
#
_cell.length_a   1.000
_cell.length_b   1.000
_cell.length_c   1.000
_cell.angle_alpha   90.00
_cell.angle_beta   90.00
_cell.angle_gamma   90.00
#
_symmetry.space_group_name_H-M   'P 1'
#
loop_
_entity.id
_entity.type
_entity.pdbx_description
1 polymer ?
#
loop_
_entity_poly.entity_id
_entity_poly.type
_entity_poly.pdbx_seq_one_letter_code
_entity_poly.pdbx_strand_id
1 'polypeptide(L)'
;MVKRKGGDLIAEFLVNEKIPYVFGICGHGNVGLLDSLYDVKDDVKLVSPRHEQTAGHMADGFFRVSHKPAATLTSTGPGSANMIMALAVAQTDSSAIFSITANVPTSQFNRGPFQELNQHHQSDFNNVIKPVVKRSFQPTRVEMLPLAMRQAATTMTSGRPGPVNLDIPYNLFLEEAEVNSEPAWNGFNSRRSGACEDTVMQAVDMLLAAERPAFFIGHGVTLSEAGDELTALAQRLSIPVISSPNGMGCMDMRDGLSLGFIGRNGAYPANQAGRHADLVMAIGARFDDRSSSSWMPGYSWNFPSTKLIHVD
;
A
#
# COMPACT_ATOMS: atom_id res chain seq x y z
N MET A 1 16.50 -29.29 13.36
CA MET A 1 15.50 -28.42 12.71
C MET A 1 14.25 -29.24 12.50
N VAL A 2 13.06 -28.63 12.59
CA VAL A 2 11.79 -29.34 12.34
C VAL A 2 11.48 -29.24 10.85
N LYS A 3 11.11 -30.35 10.22
CA LYS A 3 10.61 -30.33 8.84
C LYS A 3 9.24 -29.69 8.82
N ARG A 4 9.04 -28.72 7.93
CA ARG A 4 7.81 -27.96 7.82
C ARG A 4 7.39 -27.86 6.36
N LYS A 5 6.10 -28.09 6.12
CA LYS A 5 5.46 -27.94 4.82
C LYS A 5 5.32 -26.46 4.48
N GLY A 6 5.58 -26.08 3.23
CA GLY A 6 5.54 -24.68 2.83
C GLY A 6 4.16 -24.03 2.90
N GLY A 7 3.08 -24.78 2.63
CA GLY A 7 1.71 -24.31 2.85
C GLY A 7 1.45 -23.90 4.29
N ASP A 8 1.91 -24.70 5.26
CA ASP A 8 1.72 -24.45 6.69
C ASP A 8 2.56 -23.25 7.15
N LEU A 9 3.78 -23.09 6.62
CA LEU A 9 4.60 -21.89 6.87
C LEU A 9 3.87 -20.60 6.46
N ILE A 10 3.20 -20.62 5.30
CA ILE A 10 2.45 -19.47 4.80
C ILE A 10 1.21 -19.20 5.66
N ALA A 11 0.43 -20.24 5.95
CA ALA A 11 -0.77 -20.12 6.78
C ALA A 11 -0.45 -19.58 8.17
N GLU A 12 0.55 -20.15 8.85
CA GLU A 12 1.00 -19.68 10.15
C GLU A 12 1.57 -18.26 10.10
N PHE A 13 2.25 -17.89 9.02
CA PHE A 13 2.72 -16.51 8.84
C PHE A 13 1.56 -15.52 8.82
N LEU A 14 0.48 -15.82 8.09
CA LEU A 14 -0.72 -14.98 8.05
C LEU A 14 -1.35 -14.83 9.45
N VAL A 15 -1.42 -15.92 10.22
CA VAL A 15 -1.90 -15.90 11.61
C VAL A 15 -1.02 -15.02 12.49
N ASN A 16 0.30 -15.24 12.47
CA ASN A 16 1.27 -14.54 13.31
C ASN A 16 1.32 -13.03 13.00
N GLU A 17 1.25 -12.67 11.73
CA GLU A 17 1.20 -11.27 11.28
C GLU A 17 -0.22 -10.67 11.37
N LYS A 18 -1.20 -11.43 11.87
CA LYS A 18 -2.59 -10.98 12.07
C LYS A 18 -3.22 -10.44 10.78
N ILE A 19 -2.98 -11.13 9.66
CA ILE A 19 -3.61 -10.89 8.36
C ILE A 19 -4.90 -11.72 8.31
N PRO A 20 -6.08 -11.11 8.58
CA PRO A 20 -7.27 -11.88 8.95
C PRO A 20 -8.05 -12.43 7.75
N TYR A 21 -7.76 -11.94 6.54
CA TYR A 21 -8.47 -12.30 5.33
C TYR A 21 -7.52 -12.69 4.21
N VAL A 22 -7.89 -13.76 3.51
CA VAL A 22 -7.39 -14.09 2.18
C VAL A 22 -8.54 -13.92 1.20
N PHE A 23 -8.46 -12.96 0.30
CA PHE A 23 -9.41 -12.82 -0.80
C PHE A 23 -8.86 -13.55 -2.02
N GLY A 24 -9.52 -14.59 -2.53
CA GLY A 24 -8.90 -15.37 -3.59
C GLY A 24 -9.75 -16.45 -4.24
N ILE A 25 -9.25 -16.92 -5.37
CA ILE A 25 -9.90 -17.95 -6.18
C ILE A 25 -8.99 -19.17 -6.27
N CYS A 26 -9.59 -20.34 -6.04
CA CYS A 26 -8.92 -21.62 -6.19
C CYS A 26 -8.66 -21.91 -7.68
N GLY A 27 -7.48 -22.43 -7.97
CA GLY A 27 -7.15 -23.07 -9.23
C GLY A 27 -6.02 -24.07 -9.05
N HIS A 28 -5.67 -24.76 -10.14
CA HIS A 28 -4.67 -25.83 -10.08
C HIS A 28 -3.31 -25.37 -9.54
N GLY A 29 -2.94 -24.10 -9.72
CA GLY A 29 -1.66 -23.55 -9.28
C GLY A 29 -1.58 -23.26 -7.79
N ASN A 30 -2.70 -23.11 -7.08
CA ASN A 30 -2.72 -22.72 -5.67
C ASN A 30 -3.49 -23.68 -4.75
N VAL A 31 -4.09 -24.75 -5.31
CA VAL A 31 -4.88 -25.72 -4.53
C VAL A 31 -4.08 -26.32 -3.36
N GLY A 32 -2.76 -26.44 -3.49
CA GLY A 32 -1.89 -26.96 -2.44
C GLY A 32 -1.84 -26.12 -1.16
N LEU A 33 -2.26 -24.85 -1.19
CA LEU A 33 -2.32 -23.97 -0.03
C LEU A 33 -3.68 -24.07 0.71
N LEU A 34 -4.72 -24.62 0.08
CA LEU A 34 -6.08 -24.53 0.61
C LEU A 34 -6.28 -25.34 1.89
N ASP A 35 -5.65 -26.52 1.99
CA ASP A 35 -5.71 -27.34 3.21
C ASP A 35 -5.10 -26.60 4.40
N SER A 36 -3.91 -26.02 4.23
CA SER A 36 -3.23 -25.25 5.28
C SER A 36 -4.03 -24.01 5.69
N LEU A 37 -4.72 -23.33 4.75
CA LEU A 37 -5.64 -22.23 5.07
C LEU A 37 -6.91 -22.71 5.79
N TYR A 38 -7.40 -23.90 5.47
CA TYR A 38 -8.55 -24.50 6.14
C TYR A 38 -8.23 -24.86 7.59
N ASP A 39 -7.01 -25.31 7.87
CA ASP A 39 -6.56 -25.65 9.22
C ASP A 39 -6.49 -24.43 10.14
N VAL A 40 -6.25 -23.23 9.59
CA VAL A 40 -6.23 -21.95 10.34
C VAL A 40 -7.47 -21.08 10.11
N LYS A 41 -8.57 -21.64 9.62
CA LYS A 41 -9.77 -20.88 9.19
C LYS A 41 -10.43 -20.03 10.28
N ASP A 42 -10.20 -20.37 11.55
CA ASP A 42 -10.75 -19.64 12.70
C ASP A 42 -9.99 -18.33 12.94
N ASP A 43 -8.74 -18.23 12.48
CA ASP A 43 -7.88 -17.04 12.57
C ASP A 43 -7.77 -16.28 11.24
N VAL A 44 -7.78 -17.00 10.10
CA VAL A 44 -7.64 -16.46 8.75
C VAL A 44 -8.78 -16.92 7.87
N LYS A 45 -9.66 -15.99 7.48
CA LYS A 45 -10.84 -16.31 6.67
C LYS A 45 -10.55 -16.21 5.17
N LEU A 46 -10.67 -17.32 4.45
CA LEU A 46 -10.68 -17.35 2.99
C LEU A 46 -12.06 -16.90 2.46
N VAL A 47 -12.08 -15.87 1.63
CA VAL A 47 -13.28 -15.37 0.96
C VAL A 47 -13.07 -15.46 -0.55
N SER A 48 -13.97 -16.19 -1.23
CA SER A 48 -13.83 -16.46 -2.66
C SER A 48 -14.79 -15.62 -3.51
N PRO A 49 -14.30 -14.55 -4.18
CA PRO A 49 -15.09 -13.80 -5.15
C PRO A 49 -15.21 -14.56 -6.48
N ARG A 50 -15.83 -13.93 -7.48
CA ARG A 50 -16.01 -14.51 -8.82
C ARG A 50 -15.03 -14.01 -9.88
N HIS A 51 -14.09 -13.15 -9.47
CA HIS A 51 -12.97 -12.70 -10.29
C HIS A 51 -11.78 -12.29 -9.41
N GLU A 52 -10.54 -12.57 -9.81
CA GLU A 52 -9.34 -12.23 -9.02
C GLU A 52 -9.17 -10.72 -8.87
N GLN A 53 -9.49 -9.95 -9.91
CA GLN A 53 -9.55 -8.49 -9.81
C GLN A 53 -10.46 -8.01 -8.65
N THR A 54 -11.61 -8.67 -8.45
CA THR A 54 -12.48 -8.38 -7.31
C THR A 54 -11.79 -8.71 -5.99
N ALA A 55 -11.04 -9.81 -5.92
CA ALA A 55 -10.25 -10.16 -4.74
C ALA A 55 -9.25 -9.06 -4.37
N GLY A 56 -8.53 -8.54 -5.37
CA GLY A 56 -7.61 -7.42 -5.18
C GLY A 56 -8.31 -6.14 -4.72
N HIS A 57 -9.46 -5.78 -5.30
CA HIS A 57 -10.22 -4.61 -4.86
C HIS A 57 -10.84 -4.78 -3.46
N MET A 58 -11.21 -6.00 -3.06
CA MET A 58 -11.64 -6.29 -1.69
C MET A 58 -10.51 -6.07 -0.70
N ALA A 59 -9.29 -6.54 -1.02
CA ALA A 59 -8.11 -6.30 -0.20
C ALA A 59 -7.76 -4.80 -0.09
N ASP A 60 -7.82 -4.06 -1.20
CA ASP A 60 -7.62 -2.61 -1.24
C ASP A 60 -8.64 -1.88 -0.36
N GLY A 61 -9.94 -2.16 -0.55
CA GLY A 61 -11.00 -1.56 0.25
C GLY A 61 -10.88 -1.90 1.74
N PHE A 62 -10.51 -3.14 2.08
CA PHE A 62 -10.26 -3.55 3.45
C PHE A 62 -9.12 -2.74 4.09
N PHE A 63 -8.01 -2.57 3.39
CA PHE A 63 -6.88 -1.79 3.90
C PHE A 63 -7.26 -0.32 4.12
N ARG A 64 -7.94 0.31 3.16
CA ARG A 64 -8.33 1.73 3.25
C ARG A 64 -9.24 2.07 4.43
N VAL A 65 -10.02 1.09 4.90
CA VAL A 65 -10.94 1.30 6.03
C VAL A 65 -10.32 0.85 7.34
N SER A 66 -9.62 -0.29 7.36
CA SER A 66 -9.13 -0.90 8.59
C SER A 66 -7.70 -0.55 8.95
N HIS A 67 -6.94 0.03 8.01
CA HIS A 67 -5.49 0.24 8.07
C HIS A 67 -4.69 -1.04 8.37
N LYS A 68 -5.30 -2.21 8.11
CA LYS A 68 -4.69 -3.54 8.27
C LYS A 68 -4.55 -4.21 6.92
N PRO A 69 -3.43 -4.89 6.64
CA PRO A 69 -3.27 -5.59 5.38
C PRO A 69 -4.20 -6.81 5.30
N ALA A 70 -4.61 -7.11 4.08
CA ALA A 70 -5.23 -8.38 3.71
C ALA A 70 -4.36 -9.10 2.67
N ALA A 71 -4.46 -10.42 2.64
CA ALA A 71 -3.82 -11.22 1.62
C ALA A 71 -4.76 -11.45 0.42
N THR A 72 -4.17 -11.64 -0.75
CA THR A 72 -4.89 -12.16 -1.92
C THR A 72 -4.31 -13.49 -2.35
N LEU A 73 -5.10 -14.35 -2.97
CA LEU A 73 -4.64 -15.65 -3.46
C LEU A 73 -5.16 -15.93 -4.88
N THR A 74 -4.25 -16.16 -5.82
CA THR A 74 -4.58 -16.54 -7.21
C THR A 74 -3.87 -17.80 -7.65
N SER A 75 -4.47 -18.50 -8.62
CA SER A 75 -3.78 -19.54 -9.38
C SER A 75 -2.72 -18.90 -10.30
N THR A 76 -1.95 -19.72 -11.02
CA THR A 76 -0.97 -19.27 -12.02
C THR A 76 -1.62 -18.71 -13.29
N GLY A 77 -0.81 -18.04 -14.12
CA GLY A 77 -1.17 -17.56 -15.45
C GLY A 77 -2.32 -16.54 -15.43
N PRO A 78 -3.50 -16.86 -16.01
CA PRO A 78 -4.61 -15.91 -16.09
C PRO A 78 -5.10 -15.43 -14.71
N GLY A 79 -5.05 -16.30 -13.69
CA GLY A 79 -5.43 -15.92 -12.33
C GLY A 79 -4.57 -14.78 -11.78
N SER A 80 -3.25 -14.95 -11.86
CA SER A 80 -2.29 -13.89 -11.48
C SER A 80 -2.41 -12.65 -12.38
N ALA A 81 -2.60 -12.82 -13.69
CA ALA A 81 -2.75 -11.69 -14.62
C ALA A 81 -3.97 -10.81 -14.32
N ASN A 82 -5.06 -11.40 -13.83
CA ASN A 82 -6.27 -10.67 -13.42
C ASN A 82 -6.05 -9.74 -12.21
N MET A 83 -4.94 -9.87 -11.48
CA MET A 83 -4.61 -9.01 -10.33
C MET A 83 -4.02 -7.65 -10.73
N ILE A 84 -3.47 -7.53 -11.94
CA ILE A 84 -2.65 -6.36 -12.34
C ILE A 84 -3.39 -5.04 -12.13
N MET A 85 -4.66 -4.97 -12.51
CA MET A 85 -5.46 -3.75 -12.36
C MET A 85 -5.70 -3.37 -10.90
N ALA A 86 -6.01 -4.35 -10.04
CA ALA A 86 -6.27 -4.09 -8.63
C ALA A 86 -4.99 -3.68 -7.89
N LEU A 87 -3.86 -4.33 -8.20
CA LEU A 87 -2.57 -3.97 -7.64
C LEU A 87 -2.09 -2.60 -8.12
N ALA A 88 -2.35 -2.23 -9.38
CA ALA A 88 -2.06 -0.90 -9.89
C ALA A 88 -2.79 0.19 -9.07
N VAL A 89 -4.09 -0.01 -8.82
CA VAL A 89 -4.89 0.89 -7.98
C VAL A 89 -4.32 0.99 -6.58
N ALA A 90 -4.07 -0.16 -5.93
CA ALA A 90 -3.48 -0.21 -4.59
C ALA A 90 -2.11 0.47 -4.52
N GLN A 91 -1.26 0.28 -5.53
CA GLN A 91 0.06 0.92 -5.61
C GLN A 91 -0.05 2.44 -5.77
N THR A 92 -0.98 2.92 -6.60
CA THR A 92 -1.16 4.36 -6.82
C THR A 92 -1.70 5.09 -5.60
N ASP A 93 -2.49 4.40 -4.78
CA ASP A 93 -3.10 4.94 -3.57
C ASP A 93 -2.39 4.51 -2.28
N SER A 94 -1.31 3.74 -2.37
CA SER A 94 -0.48 3.35 -1.22
C SER A 94 -1.17 2.38 -0.25
N SER A 95 -1.93 1.42 -0.77
CA SER A 95 -2.59 0.38 0.02
C SER A 95 -1.70 -0.83 0.26
N ALA A 96 -1.55 -1.28 1.51
CA ALA A 96 -0.78 -2.47 1.85
C ALA A 96 -1.58 -3.76 1.56
N ILE A 97 -1.19 -4.50 0.53
CA ILE A 97 -1.78 -5.79 0.15
C ILE A 97 -0.68 -6.85 0.05
N PHE A 98 -0.91 -8.00 0.70
CA PHE A 98 0.00 -9.14 0.64
C PHE A 98 -0.47 -10.09 -0.48
N SER A 99 -0.02 -9.84 -1.70
CA SER A 99 -0.48 -10.59 -2.87
C SER A 99 0.26 -11.92 -2.99
N ILE A 100 -0.46 -13.04 -2.90
CA ILE A 100 0.10 -14.37 -3.13
C ILE A 100 -0.35 -14.84 -4.51
N THR A 101 0.59 -14.94 -5.43
CA THR A 101 0.35 -15.48 -6.77
C THR A 101 0.99 -16.85 -6.85
N ALA A 102 0.24 -17.84 -7.29
CA ALA A 102 0.83 -19.12 -7.61
C ALA A 102 1.59 -19.07 -8.94
N ASN A 103 2.59 -19.94 -9.05
CA ASN A 103 3.31 -20.18 -10.29
C ASN A 103 3.48 -21.69 -10.54
N VAL A 104 4.00 -22.06 -11.71
CA VAL A 104 4.25 -23.46 -12.05
C VAL A 104 5.33 -24.07 -11.15
N PRO A 105 5.36 -25.41 -10.96
CA PRO A 105 6.39 -26.06 -10.15
C PRO A 105 7.79 -25.76 -10.67
N THR A 106 8.77 -25.65 -9.78
CA THR A 106 10.17 -25.39 -10.16
C THR A 106 10.77 -26.46 -11.07
N SER A 107 10.31 -27.72 -10.95
CA SER A 107 10.68 -28.82 -11.85
C SER A 107 10.22 -28.64 -13.30
N GLN A 108 9.25 -27.75 -13.54
CA GLN A 108 8.67 -27.45 -14.85
C GLN A 108 9.20 -26.15 -15.48
N PHE A 109 10.14 -25.46 -14.82
CA PHE A 109 10.75 -24.26 -15.38
C PHE A 109 11.41 -24.55 -16.73
N ASN A 110 11.14 -23.67 -17.72
CA ASN A 110 11.57 -23.82 -19.13
C ASN A 110 11.02 -25.06 -19.85
N ARG A 111 9.93 -25.67 -19.37
CA ARG A 111 9.31 -26.84 -20.02
C ARG A 111 7.98 -26.54 -20.72
N GLY A 112 7.55 -25.28 -20.73
CA GLY A 112 6.24 -24.90 -21.26
C GLY A 112 5.03 -25.54 -20.55
N PRO A 113 5.01 -25.70 -19.21
CA PRO A 113 3.83 -26.16 -18.50
C PRO A 113 2.60 -25.28 -18.75
N PHE A 114 1.44 -25.88 -18.54
CA PHE A 114 0.15 -25.21 -18.70
C PHE A 114 0.07 -23.90 -17.91
N GLN A 115 -0.40 -22.82 -18.59
CA GLN A 115 -0.60 -21.49 -18.03
C GLN A 115 0.66 -20.75 -17.53
N GLU A 116 1.87 -21.21 -17.85
CA GLU A 116 3.10 -20.45 -17.58
C GLU A 116 3.24 -19.25 -18.53
N LEU A 117 3.64 -18.10 -18.00
CA LEU A 117 4.17 -17.00 -18.80
C LEU A 117 5.69 -17.16 -18.87
N ASN A 118 6.23 -17.46 -20.04
CA ASN A 118 7.65 -17.83 -20.17
C ASN A 118 8.35 -17.36 -21.45
N GLN A 119 7.84 -16.31 -22.10
CA GLN A 119 8.39 -15.84 -23.39
C GLN A 119 9.79 -15.24 -23.26
N HIS A 120 10.13 -14.63 -22.12
CA HIS A 120 11.45 -14.01 -21.89
C HIS A 120 12.28 -14.74 -20.82
N HIS A 121 11.65 -15.23 -19.75
CA HIS A 121 12.30 -16.00 -18.69
C HIS A 121 11.40 -17.16 -18.24
N GLN A 122 11.91 -18.11 -17.46
CA GLN A 122 11.06 -19.09 -16.78
C GLN A 122 10.14 -18.39 -15.76
N SER A 123 8.89 -18.83 -15.67
CA SER A 123 7.96 -18.37 -14.62
C SER A 123 7.91 -16.84 -14.48
N ASP A 124 7.76 -16.16 -15.62
CA ASP A 124 8.07 -14.75 -15.80
C ASP A 124 6.93 -13.78 -15.43
N PHE A 125 5.98 -14.23 -14.60
CA PHE A 125 4.92 -13.35 -14.13
C PHE A 125 5.48 -12.15 -13.34
N ASN A 126 6.65 -12.32 -12.72
CA ASN A 126 7.37 -11.25 -12.03
C ASN A 126 7.59 -10.00 -12.91
N ASN A 127 7.92 -10.17 -14.20
CA ASN A 127 8.11 -9.03 -15.11
C ASN A 127 6.80 -8.33 -15.48
N VAL A 128 5.66 -9.02 -15.38
CA VAL A 128 4.33 -8.44 -15.63
C VAL A 128 3.89 -7.60 -14.42
N ILE A 129 4.11 -8.09 -13.20
CA ILE A 129 3.59 -7.47 -11.97
C ILE A 129 4.49 -6.37 -11.40
N LYS A 130 5.80 -6.39 -11.69
CA LYS A 130 6.79 -5.46 -11.11
C LYS A 130 6.43 -3.97 -11.19
N PRO A 131 5.79 -3.44 -12.25
CA PRO A 131 5.41 -2.03 -12.32
C PRO A 131 4.28 -1.62 -11.37
N VAL A 132 3.50 -2.59 -10.88
CA VAL A 132 2.26 -2.36 -10.12
C VAL A 132 2.34 -2.85 -8.66
N VAL A 133 3.54 -3.16 -8.18
CA VAL A 133 3.80 -3.50 -6.77
C VAL A 133 5.07 -2.81 -6.27
N LYS A 134 5.19 -2.59 -4.96
CA LYS A 134 6.43 -2.09 -4.34
C LYS A 134 7.60 -3.04 -4.61
N ARG A 135 7.31 -4.33 -4.52
CA ARG A 135 8.27 -5.41 -4.78
C ARG A 135 7.55 -6.73 -4.99
N SER A 136 8.19 -7.60 -5.77
CA SER A 136 7.79 -8.99 -5.94
C SER A 136 8.93 -9.90 -5.52
N PHE A 137 8.61 -10.97 -4.79
CA PHE A 137 9.54 -11.98 -4.30
C PHE A 137 9.12 -13.34 -4.87
N GLN A 138 10.08 -14.10 -5.39
CA GLN A 138 9.83 -15.41 -5.99
C GLN A 138 10.73 -16.46 -5.33
N PRO A 139 10.38 -16.98 -4.13
CA PRO A 139 11.13 -18.06 -3.52
C PRO A 139 11.03 -19.33 -4.39
N THR A 140 12.15 -20.04 -4.55
CA THR A 140 12.21 -21.26 -5.38
C THR A 140 12.45 -22.53 -4.56
N ARG A 141 12.58 -22.40 -3.23
CA ARG A 141 12.68 -23.50 -2.27
C ARG A 141 11.94 -23.15 -0.98
N VAL A 142 11.46 -24.16 -0.26
CA VAL A 142 10.67 -23.97 0.97
C VAL A 142 11.46 -23.21 2.04
N GLU A 143 12.78 -23.40 2.15
CA GLU A 143 13.61 -22.70 3.16
C GLU A 143 13.71 -21.18 2.92
N MET A 144 13.36 -20.70 1.72
CA MET A 144 13.35 -19.27 1.39
C MET A 144 12.06 -18.57 1.84
N LEU A 145 10.97 -19.31 2.07
CA LEU A 145 9.65 -18.75 2.38
C LEU A 145 9.68 -17.82 3.61
N PRO A 146 10.27 -18.18 4.75
CA PRO A 146 10.23 -17.31 5.94
C PRO A 146 10.86 -15.94 5.70
N LEU A 147 12.06 -15.91 5.09
CA LEU A 147 12.75 -14.66 4.78
C LEU A 147 11.98 -13.86 3.72
N ALA A 148 11.47 -14.50 2.67
CA ALA A 148 10.69 -13.84 1.63
C ALA A 148 9.40 -13.22 2.17
N MET A 149 8.65 -13.94 3.00
CA MET A 149 7.43 -13.44 3.64
C MET A 149 7.71 -12.27 4.59
N ARG A 150 8.77 -12.37 5.39
CA ARG A 150 9.23 -11.27 6.26
C ARG A 150 9.60 -10.02 5.48
N GLN A 151 10.41 -10.18 4.43
CA GLN A 151 10.80 -9.06 3.58
C GLN A 151 9.60 -8.46 2.86
N ALA A 152 8.66 -9.29 2.40
CA ALA A 152 7.42 -8.84 1.79
C ALA A 152 6.58 -8.03 2.79
N ALA A 153 6.29 -8.55 3.99
CA ALA A 153 5.52 -7.85 5.02
C ALA A 153 6.17 -6.53 5.47
N THR A 154 7.50 -6.52 5.64
CA THR A 154 8.26 -5.29 5.95
C THR A 154 8.15 -4.29 4.81
N THR A 155 8.37 -4.73 3.57
CA THR A 155 8.33 -3.86 2.38
C THR A 155 6.94 -3.28 2.16
N MET A 156 5.89 -4.04 2.40
CA MET A 156 4.51 -3.64 2.18
C MET A 156 4.08 -2.46 3.05
N THR A 157 4.61 -2.38 4.27
CA THR A 157 4.16 -1.40 5.28
C THR A 157 5.18 -0.29 5.55
N SER A 158 6.48 -0.56 5.42
CA SER A 158 7.51 0.45 5.70
C SER A 158 7.50 1.63 4.73
N GLY A 159 7.78 2.82 5.27
CA GLY A 159 7.75 4.08 4.53
C GLY A 159 6.35 4.34 3.98
N ARG A 160 6.25 4.66 2.69
CA ARG A 160 4.96 4.73 1.98
C ARG A 160 4.41 3.32 1.77
N PRO A 161 3.26 2.93 2.35
CA PRO A 161 2.71 1.59 2.17
C PRO A 161 2.37 1.29 0.71
N GLY A 162 2.23 0.02 0.37
CA GLY A 162 1.86 -0.39 -0.98
C GLY A 162 1.88 -1.91 -1.15
N PRO A 163 1.28 -2.43 -2.23
CA PRO A 163 1.16 -3.86 -2.45
C PRO A 163 2.53 -4.51 -2.66
N VAL A 164 2.68 -5.73 -2.18
CA VAL A 164 3.81 -6.61 -2.47
C VAL A 164 3.31 -7.92 -3.04
N ASN A 165 4.11 -8.53 -3.89
CA ASN A 165 3.81 -9.84 -4.45
C ASN A 165 4.75 -10.91 -3.89
N LEU A 166 4.19 -12.06 -3.56
CA LEU A 166 4.89 -13.29 -3.26
C LEU A 166 4.46 -14.32 -4.30
N ASP A 167 5.34 -14.55 -5.27
CA ASP A 167 5.11 -15.46 -6.40
C ASP A 167 5.64 -16.86 -6.06
N ILE A 168 4.74 -17.80 -5.80
CA ILE A 168 5.07 -19.09 -5.18
C ILE A 168 4.86 -20.23 -6.18
N PRO A 169 5.94 -20.91 -6.63
CA PRO A 169 5.84 -22.15 -7.39
C PRO A 169 5.00 -23.20 -6.66
N TYR A 170 4.11 -23.90 -7.38
CA TYR A 170 3.15 -24.84 -6.80
C TYR A 170 3.76 -25.88 -5.83
N ASN A 171 4.93 -26.42 -6.17
CA ASN A 171 5.58 -27.45 -5.35
C ASN A 171 5.96 -26.94 -3.96
N LEU A 172 6.22 -25.64 -3.78
CA LEU A 172 6.52 -25.07 -2.48
C LEU A 172 5.34 -25.13 -1.51
N PHE A 173 4.10 -25.23 -1.99
CA PHE A 173 2.96 -25.43 -1.09
C PHE A 173 2.95 -26.84 -0.46
N LEU A 174 3.57 -27.82 -1.12
CA LEU A 174 3.47 -29.24 -0.77
C LEU A 174 4.77 -29.80 -0.17
N GLU A 175 5.91 -29.31 -0.62
CA GLU A 175 7.21 -29.77 -0.17
C GLU A 175 7.46 -29.38 1.29
N GLU A 176 8.27 -30.21 1.95
CA GLU A 176 8.76 -29.98 3.30
C GLU A 176 10.24 -29.70 3.28
N ALA A 177 10.69 -28.80 4.16
CA ALA A 177 12.10 -28.56 4.37
C ALA A 177 12.42 -28.33 5.85
N GLU A 178 13.71 -28.47 6.19
CA GLU A 178 14.22 -27.99 7.47
C GLU A 178 14.31 -26.47 7.44
N VAL A 179 13.49 -25.82 8.27
CA VAL A 179 13.37 -24.36 8.29
C VAL A 179 13.83 -23.80 9.63
N ASN A 180 14.66 -22.75 9.57
CA ASN A 180 15.07 -22.02 10.75
C ASN A 180 13.94 -21.09 11.22
N SER A 181 13.77 -20.98 12.53
CA SER A 181 12.93 -19.92 13.09
C SER A 181 13.57 -18.57 12.78
N GLU A 182 12.82 -17.73 12.12
CA GLU A 182 13.21 -16.36 11.85
C GLU A 182 13.11 -15.53 13.15
N PRO A 183 14.12 -14.72 13.52
CA PRO A 183 14.15 -13.99 14.80
C PRO A 183 12.95 -13.06 14.95
N ALA A 184 12.39 -12.88 16.14
CA ALA A 184 11.19 -12.04 16.34
C ALA A 184 11.33 -10.66 15.65
N TRP A 185 10.28 -10.24 14.96
CA TRP A 185 10.19 -8.94 14.30
C TRP A 185 9.13 -8.09 15.02
N ASN A 186 9.38 -6.79 15.12
CA ASN A 186 8.51 -5.82 15.81
C ASN A 186 7.20 -5.52 15.05
N GLY A 187 6.88 -6.30 14.01
CA GLY A 187 5.68 -6.15 13.19
C GLY A 187 5.69 -4.94 12.27
N PHE A 188 4.54 -4.74 11.62
CA PHE A 188 4.27 -3.67 10.68
C PHE A 188 4.53 -2.28 11.27
N ASN A 189 5.06 -1.36 10.46
CA ASN A 189 5.26 0.05 10.82
C ASN A 189 6.15 0.32 12.05
N SER A 190 6.99 -0.64 12.46
CA SER A 190 7.87 -0.51 13.63
C SER A 190 8.91 0.61 13.56
N ARG A 191 9.07 1.26 12.38
CA ARG A 191 9.91 2.45 12.20
C ARG A 191 9.20 3.44 11.30
N ARG A 192 9.00 4.66 11.81
CA ARG A 192 8.59 5.83 11.03
C ARG A 192 9.70 6.88 11.14
N SER A 193 10.04 7.51 10.03
CA SER A 193 10.96 8.65 10.02
C SER A 193 10.23 9.89 10.52
N GLY A 194 10.93 10.76 11.24
CA GLY A 194 10.46 12.08 11.63
C GLY A 194 11.52 13.13 11.32
N ALA A 195 11.09 14.36 11.11
CA ALA A 195 12.01 15.48 10.98
C ALA A 195 12.75 15.73 12.31
N CYS A 196 14.00 16.20 12.25
CA CYS A 196 14.70 16.64 13.45
C CYS A 196 14.05 17.91 14.02
N GLU A 197 14.22 18.13 15.32
CA GLU A 197 13.61 19.24 16.06
C GLU A 197 13.93 20.60 15.43
N ASP A 198 15.17 20.83 14.99
CA ASP A 198 15.57 22.08 14.32
C ASP A 198 14.77 22.33 13.03
N THR A 199 14.51 21.30 12.22
CA THR A 199 13.71 21.42 11.00
C THR A 199 12.25 21.74 11.33
N VAL A 200 11.71 21.13 12.40
CA VAL A 200 10.35 21.40 12.87
C VAL A 200 10.24 22.84 13.36
N MET A 201 11.21 23.33 14.14
CA MET A 201 11.25 24.71 14.63
C MET A 201 11.30 25.71 13.47
N GLN A 202 12.13 25.46 12.45
CA GLN A 202 12.17 26.29 11.25
C GLN A 202 10.82 26.34 10.52
N ALA A 203 10.13 25.20 10.40
CA ALA A 203 8.81 25.14 9.79
C ALA A 203 7.77 25.95 10.59
N VAL A 204 7.80 25.88 11.92
CA VAL A 204 6.94 26.66 12.82
C VAL A 204 7.21 28.15 12.69
N ASP A 205 8.48 28.58 12.69
CA ASP A 205 8.84 29.99 12.50
C ASP A 205 8.34 30.54 11.16
N MET A 206 8.48 29.74 10.09
CA MET A 206 7.96 30.10 8.77
C MET A 206 6.44 30.22 8.75
N LEU A 207 5.71 29.31 9.41
CA LEU A 207 4.25 29.36 9.51
C LEU A 207 3.77 30.59 10.29
N LEU A 208 4.41 30.90 11.42
CA LEU A 208 4.04 32.05 12.27
C LEU A 208 4.36 33.39 11.62
N ALA A 209 5.34 33.44 10.72
CA ALA A 209 5.71 34.65 9.97
C ALA A 209 4.87 34.86 8.70
N ALA A 210 4.05 33.88 8.29
CA ALA A 210 3.24 33.97 7.08
C ALA A 210 1.97 34.81 7.32
N GLU A 211 1.59 35.64 6.35
CA GLU A 211 0.37 36.46 6.39
C GLU A 211 -0.85 35.69 5.87
N ARG A 212 -0.67 34.77 4.92
CA ARG A 212 -1.72 33.97 4.28
C ARG A 212 -1.31 32.48 4.17
N PRO A 213 -0.98 31.81 5.28
CA PRO A 213 -0.63 30.40 5.24
C PRO A 213 -1.83 29.52 4.87
N ALA A 214 -1.57 28.39 4.22
CA ALA A 214 -2.55 27.34 4.00
C ALA A 214 -1.93 25.95 4.22
N PHE A 215 -2.71 25.04 4.83
CA PHE A 215 -2.37 23.62 4.85
C PHE A 215 -2.86 22.94 3.59
N PHE A 216 -2.02 22.12 2.97
CA PHE A 216 -2.40 21.23 1.87
C PHE A 216 -2.21 19.78 2.30
N ILE A 217 -3.32 19.08 2.56
CA ILE A 217 -3.28 17.74 3.13
C ILE A 217 -3.53 16.66 2.08
N GLY A 218 -2.80 15.56 2.20
CA GLY A 218 -2.95 14.42 1.32
C GLY A 218 -3.19 13.11 2.04
N HIS A 219 -3.07 12.04 1.27
CA HIS A 219 -3.36 10.68 1.75
C HIS A 219 -2.45 10.24 2.91
N GLY A 220 -1.25 10.81 3.03
CA GLY A 220 -0.32 10.52 4.12
C GLY A 220 -0.87 10.90 5.50
N VAL A 221 -1.76 11.90 5.58
CA VAL A 221 -2.48 12.22 6.83
C VAL A 221 -3.44 11.09 7.19
N THR A 222 -4.23 10.61 6.22
CA THR A 222 -5.13 9.46 6.40
C THR A 222 -4.35 8.23 6.85
N LEU A 223 -3.28 7.86 6.14
CA LEU A 223 -2.45 6.69 6.44
C LEU A 223 -1.75 6.76 7.79
N SER A 224 -1.52 7.97 8.29
CA SER A 224 -0.93 8.20 9.60
C SER A 224 -1.96 8.36 10.71
N GLU A 225 -3.26 8.31 10.39
CA GLU A 225 -4.37 8.57 11.31
C GLU A 225 -4.23 9.93 12.02
N ALA A 226 -3.55 10.90 11.40
CA ALA A 226 -3.15 12.17 12.02
C ALA A 226 -4.22 13.28 11.89
N GLY A 227 -5.49 12.89 11.79
CA GLY A 227 -6.60 13.81 11.55
C GLY A 227 -6.88 14.73 12.74
N ASP A 228 -6.79 14.19 13.96
CA ASP A 228 -7.03 14.93 15.20
C ASP A 228 -5.92 15.95 15.45
N GLU A 229 -4.65 15.55 15.28
CA GLU A 229 -3.49 16.44 15.42
C GLU A 229 -3.50 17.55 14.38
N LEU A 230 -3.82 17.22 13.12
CA LEU A 230 -4.00 18.20 12.06
C LEU A 230 -5.11 19.21 12.42
N THR A 231 -6.26 18.71 12.87
CA THR A 231 -7.41 19.55 13.22
C THR A 231 -7.07 20.50 14.37
N ALA A 232 -6.42 19.98 15.43
CA ALA A 232 -5.98 20.78 16.55
C ALA A 232 -4.96 21.86 16.14
N LEU A 233 -4.01 21.52 15.26
CA LEU A 233 -3.03 22.47 14.72
C LEU A 233 -3.70 23.57 13.88
N ALA A 234 -4.59 23.19 12.97
CA ALA A 234 -5.33 24.12 12.12
C ALA A 234 -6.17 25.10 12.93
N GLN A 235 -6.91 24.61 13.93
CA GLN A 235 -7.73 25.45 14.81
C GLN A 235 -6.88 26.36 15.69
N ARG A 236 -5.79 25.85 16.26
CA ARG A 236 -4.88 26.63 17.12
C ARG A 236 -4.25 27.80 16.38
N LEU A 237 -3.85 27.59 15.13
CA LEU A 237 -3.21 28.63 14.31
C LEU A 237 -4.23 29.41 13.44
N SER A 238 -5.49 28.99 13.43
CA SER A 238 -6.54 29.51 12.55
C SER A 238 -6.13 29.49 11.07
N ILE A 239 -5.47 28.40 10.65
CA ILE A 239 -4.98 28.21 9.27
C ILE A 239 -5.99 27.37 8.47
N PRO A 240 -6.42 27.82 7.28
CA PRO A 240 -7.32 27.04 6.43
C PRO A 240 -6.67 25.78 5.88
N VAL A 241 -7.49 24.73 5.72
CA VAL A 241 -7.09 23.41 5.26
C VAL A 241 -7.66 23.13 3.87
N ILE A 242 -6.76 22.91 2.93
CA ILE A 242 -7.01 22.48 1.57
C ILE A 242 -6.70 20.99 1.50
N SER A 243 -7.56 20.17 0.90
CA SER A 243 -7.28 18.74 0.73
C SER A 243 -6.90 18.37 -0.70
N SER A 244 -6.20 17.27 -0.88
CA SER A 244 -6.30 16.48 -2.11
C SER A 244 -7.58 15.62 -2.05
N PRO A 245 -8.03 15.00 -3.16
CA PRO A 245 -9.13 14.04 -3.12
C PRO A 245 -8.91 12.91 -2.10
N ASN A 246 -7.68 12.42 -1.97
CA ASN A 246 -7.33 11.32 -1.05
C ASN A 246 -7.08 11.78 0.40
N GLY A 247 -6.99 13.08 0.65
CA GLY A 247 -6.92 13.67 1.99
C GLY A 247 -8.28 14.17 2.51
N MET A 248 -9.35 14.04 1.71
CA MET A 248 -10.69 14.38 2.17
C MET A 248 -11.11 13.49 3.33
N GLY A 249 -11.74 14.09 4.35
CA GLY A 249 -12.22 13.38 5.53
C GLY A 249 -11.21 13.28 6.68
N CYS A 250 -9.96 13.73 6.51
CA CYS A 250 -9.01 13.86 7.63
C CYS A 250 -9.39 14.98 8.62
N MET A 251 -10.23 15.91 8.20
CA MET A 251 -10.83 16.97 9.02
C MET A 251 -12.34 16.98 8.74
N ASP A 252 -13.16 17.34 9.73
CA ASP A 252 -14.60 17.50 9.53
C ASP A 252 -14.85 18.55 8.44
N MET A 253 -15.47 18.13 7.34
CA MET A 253 -15.73 19.00 6.20
C MET A 253 -16.73 20.13 6.50
N ARG A 254 -17.40 20.09 7.66
CA ARG A 254 -18.29 21.15 8.14
C ARG A 254 -17.55 22.23 8.94
N ASP A 255 -16.30 21.99 9.32
CA ASP A 255 -15.46 23.00 9.97
C ASP A 255 -15.22 24.18 9.01
N GLY A 256 -15.29 25.40 9.54
CA GLY A 256 -15.11 26.62 8.74
C GLY A 256 -13.71 26.77 8.13
N LEU A 257 -12.71 26.05 8.66
CA LEU A 257 -11.34 26.01 8.10
C LEU A 257 -11.19 24.98 6.98
N SER A 258 -12.14 24.06 6.79
CA SER A 258 -12.08 23.07 5.71
C SER A 258 -12.56 23.68 4.38
N LEU A 259 -11.62 23.90 3.44
CA LEU A 259 -11.92 24.53 2.15
C LEU A 259 -12.30 23.53 1.04
N GLY A 260 -12.23 22.23 1.33
CA GLY A 260 -12.42 21.16 0.35
C GLY A 260 -11.18 20.92 -0.51
N PHE A 261 -11.34 20.12 -1.57
CA PHE A 261 -10.20 19.73 -2.40
C PHE A 261 -9.85 20.79 -3.43
N ILE A 262 -8.55 21.00 -3.67
CA ILE A 262 -8.04 21.91 -4.69
C ILE A 262 -7.89 21.23 -6.04
N GLY A 263 -7.81 22.03 -7.09
CA GLY A 263 -7.31 21.61 -8.38
C GLY A 263 -8.31 21.78 -9.50
N ARG A 264 -8.16 20.99 -10.58
CA ARG A 264 -8.88 21.19 -11.85
C ARG A 264 -10.40 21.17 -11.66
N ASN A 265 -10.87 20.27 -10.80
CA ASN A 265 -12.27 20.13 -10.43
C ASN A 265 -12.52 20.56 -8.97
N GLY A 266 -11.58 21.31 -8.39
CA GLY A 266 -11.56 21.66 -6.97
C GLY A 266 -12.60 22.70 -6.59
N ALA A 267 -12.84 22.80 -5.29
CA ALA A 267 -13.69 23.83 -4.72
C ALA A 267 -13.11 25.22 -4.99
N TYR A 268 -13.98 26.18 -5.32
CA TYR A 268 -13.59 27.58 -5.48
C TYR A 268 -12.78 28.13 -4.29
N PRO A 269 -13.22 27.99 -3.01
CA PRO A 269 -12.44 28.48 -1.88
C PRO A 269 -11.05 27.83 -1.77
N ALA A 270 -10.93 26.52 -2.01
CA ALA A 270 -9.64 25.83 -2.01
C ALA A 270 -8.69 26.39 -3.09
N ASN A 271 -9.17 26.57 -4.32
CA ASN A 271 -8.38 27.16 -5.41
C ASN A 271 -8.00 28.62 -5.14
N GLN A 272 -8.87 29.42 -4.52
CA GLN A 272 -8.54 30.79 -4.14
C GLN A 272 -7.48 30.85 -3.04
N ALA A 273 -7.63 30.03 -1.99
CA ALA A 273 -6.65 29.96 -0.92
C ALA A 273 -5.27 29.51 -1.45
N GLY A 274 -5.22 28.44 -2.26
CA GLY A 274 -3.96 27.97 -2.86
C GLY A 274 -3.29 29.01 -3.78
N ARG A 275 -4.08 29.76 -4.56
CA ARG A 275 -3.58 30.84 -5.43
C ARG A 275 -3.00 32.01 -4.65
N HIS A 276 -3.62 32.39 -3.53
CA HIS A 276 -3.26 33.61 -2.79
C HIS A 276 -2.38 33.35 -1.56
N ALA A 277 -2.07 32.08 -1.27
CA ALA A 277 -1.17 31.72 -0.20
C ALA A 277 0.23 32.28 -0.43
N ASP A 278 0.82 32.85 0.62
CA ASP A 278 2.24 33.23 0.66
C ASP A 278 3.12 32.08 1.20
N LEU A 279 2.51 31.15 1.93
CA LEU A 279 3.11 29.89 2.36
C LEU A 279 2.09 28.74 2.28
N VAL A 280 2.52 27.62 1.71
CA VAL A 280 1.79 26.35 1.74
C VAL A 280 2.60 25.34 2.52
N MET A 281 1.98 24.72 3.54
CA MET A 281 2.53 23.55 4.20
C MET A 281 1.78 22.31 3.71
N ALA A 282 2.45 21.55 2.85
CA ALA A 282 1.97 20.28 2.33
C ALA A 282 2.28 19.15 3.32
N ILE A 283 1.25 18.41 3.75
CA ILE A 283 1.36 17.33 4.75
C ILE A 283 0.81 16.03 4.15
N GLY A 284 1.69 15.04 3.98
CA GLY A 284 1.34 13.74 3.41
C GLY A 284 0.73 13.85 2.01
N ALA A 285 1.12 14.88 1.25
CA ALA A 285 0.53 15.23 -0.03
C ALA A 285 1.55 15.14 -1.15
N ARG A 286 1.07 14.78 -2.35
CA ARG A 286 1.79 14.92 -3.60
C ARG A 286 1.07 15.92 -4.48
N PHE A 287 1.81 16.63 -5.31
CA PHE A 287 1.25 17.56 -6.29
C PHE A 287 1.00 16.85 -7.63
N ASP A 288 0.06 15.90 -7.63
CA ASP A 288 -0.40 15.25 -8.86
C ASP A 288 -1.13 16.25 -9.78
N ASP A 289 -1.41 15.86 -11.03
CA ASP A 289 -2.03 16.73 -12.03
C ASP A 289 -3.46 17.16 -11.66
N ARG A 290 -4.19 16.38 -10.85
CA ARG A 290 -5.53 16.77 -10.37
C ARG A 290 -5.42 17.88 -9.35
N SER A 291 -4.54 17.74 -8.37
CA SER A 291 -4.34 18.72 -7.29
C SER A 291 -3.58 19.96 -7.76
N SER A 292 -2.57 19.80 -8.60
CA SER A 292 -1.79 20.92 -9.16
C SER A 292 -2.52 21.64 -10.30
N SER A 293 -3.37 20.95 -11.05
CA SER A 293 -4.03 21.41 -12.29
C SER A 293 -3.05 21.76 -13.41
N SER A 294 -2.23 22.78 -13.17
CA SER A 294 -1.25 23.35 -14.08
C SER A 294 -0.20 24.06 -13.24
N TRP A 295 1.03 24.11 -13.76
CA TRP A 295 2.11 24.91 -13.17
C TRP A 295 2.14 26.36 -13.68
N MET A 296 1.09 26.78 -14.41
CA MET A 296 0.93 28.16 -14.83
C MET A 296 0.58 29.07 -13.64
N PRO A 297 1.26 30.21 -13.49
CA PRO A 297 0.92 31.19 -12.46
C PRO A 297 -0.55 31.60 -12.51
N GLY A 298 -1.19 31.69 -11.35
CA GLY A 298 -2.56 32.12 -11.19
C GLY A 298 -3.61 31.03 -11.34
N TYR A 299 -3.23 29.76 -11.52
CA TYR A 299 -4.21 28.67 -11.62
C TYR A 299 -4.61 28.12 -10.24
N SER A 300 -3.86 27.16 -9.70
CA SER A 300 -4.12 26.54 -8.39
C SER A 300 -3.02 26.85 -7.38
N TRP A 301 -1.79 26.99 -7.86
CA TRP A 301 -0.62 27.30 -7.05
C TRP A 301 0.24 28.36 -7.75
N ASN A 302 1.07 29.05 -6.98
CA ASN A 302 1.97 30.11 -7.47
C ASN A 302 3.44 29.87 -7.08
N PHE A 303 3.87 28.60 -7.04
CA PHE A 303 5.29 28.28 -6.84
C PHE A 303 6.14 28.81 -8.03
N PRO A 304 7.35 29.35 -7.80
CA PRO A 304 8.06 29.48 -6.53
C PRO A 304 7.78 30.78 -5.74
N SER A 305 6.85 31.63 -6.16
CA SER A 305 6.54 32.88 -5.44
C SER A 305 5.89 32.62 -4.07
N THR A 306 5.09 31.55 -3.98
CA THR A 306 4.59 30.99 -2.72
C THR A 306 5.69 30.13 -2.09
N LYS A 307 5.94 30.29 -0.79
CA LYS A 307 6.86 29.43 -0.03
C LYS A 307 6.23 28.04 0.16
N LEU A 308 7.04 26.99 0.14
CA LEU A 308 6.58 25.61 0.34
C LEU A 308 7.32 24.96 1.51
N ILE A 309 6.56 24.39 2.45
CA ILE A 309 7.02 23.39 3.41
C ILE A 309 6.39 22.07 2.99
N HIS A 310 7.17 21.00 2.84
CA HIS A 310 6.65 19.70 2.40
C HIS A 310 7.09 18.59 3.37
N VAL A 311 6.09 17.95 3.99
CA VAL A 311 6.23 16.80 4.88
C VAL A 311 5.63 15.58 4.18
N ASP A 312 6.43 14.54 3.89
CA ASP A 312 6.02 13.28 3.24
C ASP A 312 6.84 12.09 3.76
#